data_AF-A0A535L5Q6-F1
#
_entry.id   AF-A0A535L5Q6-F1
#
_cell.length_a   1.000
_cell.length_b   1.000
_cell.length_c   1.000
_cell.angle_alpha   90.00
_cell.angle_beta   90.00
_cell.angle_gamma   90.00
#
_symmetry.space_group_name_H-M   'P 1'
#
loop_
_entity.id
_entity.type
_entity.pdbx_description
1 polymer ?
#
loop_
_entity_poly.entity_id
_entity_poly.type
_entity_poly.pdbx_seq_one_letter_code
_entity_poly.pdbx_strand_id
1 'polypeptide(L)'
;MSKIDTEVLVVDPIHPEIARIERAAALIRSGEVVVFPTETVYGLGADALQPRAVERIFVAKGRPLSDPLIVHIADERVLEGLVADIPVQVHQLVRTFWPGPLTLIL
;
A
#
# COMPACT_ATOMS: atom_id res chain seq x y z
N MET A 1 22.60 -4.25 -13.57
CA MET A 1 21.18 -3.98 -13.25
C MET A 1 20.44 -3.89 -14.56
N SER A 2 19.43 -4.73 -14.78
CA SER A 2 18.55 -4.61 -15.96
C SER A 2 17.85 -3.24 -15.92
N LYS A 3 17.63 -2.65 -17.09
CA LYS A 3 16.89 -1.39 -17.23
C LYS A 3 15.47 -1.61 -16.72
N ILE A 4 15.08 -0.93 -15.65
CA ILE A 4 13.69 -0.92 -15.17
C ILE A 4 12.94 0.09 -16.03
N ASP A 5 11.89 -0.37 -16.71
CA ASP A 5 10.98 0.49 -17.45
C ASP A 5 9.93 1.04 -16.48
N THR A 6 9.82 2.36 -16.40
CA THR A 6 8.97 3.04 -15.41
C THR A 6 8.03 4.00 -16.12
N GLU A 7 6.73 3.71 -16.06
CA GLU A 7 5.67 4.61 -16.50
C GLU A 7 5.44 5.69 -15.42
N VAL A 8 5.47 6.97 -15.81
CA VAL A 8 5.20 8.10 -14.90
C VAL A 8 3.82 8.68 -15.23
N LEU A 9 2.90 8.55 -14.28
CA LEU A 9 1.57 9.15 -14.34
C LEU A 9 1.56 10.40 -13.47
N VAL A 10 1.38 11.57 -14.09
CA VAL A 10 1.05 12.80 -13.34
C VAL A 10 -0.38 12.66 -12.85
N VAL A 11 -0.67 12.96 -11.59
CA VAL A 11 -2.03 12.87 -11.02
C VAL A 11 -2.24 14.08 -10.11
N ASP A 12 -3.41 14.71 -10.18
CA ASP A 12 -3.78 15.75 -9.21
C ASP A 12 -3.99 15.10 -7.83
N PRO A 13 -3.25 15.50 -6.78
CA PRO A 13 -3.33 14.85 -5.46
C PRO A 13 -4.63 15.17 -4.70
N ILE A 14 -5.38 16.20 -5.11
CA ILE A 14 -6.64 16.61 -4.49
C ILE A 14 -7.83 16.12 -5.31
N HIS A 15 -7.72 16.14 -6.64
CA HIS A 15 -8.76 15.69 -7.57
C HIS A 15 -8.23 14.66 -8.57
N PRO A 16 -7.82 13.47 -8.10
CA PRO A 16 -7.13 12.50 -8.94
C PRO A 16 -8.00 12.02 -10.10
N GLU A 17 -7.43 11.98 -11.29
CA GLU A 17 -8.13 11.48 -12.46
C GLU A 17 -8.32 9.95 -12.35
N ILE A 18 -9.58 9.52 -12.24
CA ILE A 18 -9.95 8.11 -12.01
C ILE A 18 -9.27 7.16 -13.00
N ALA A 19 -9.21 7.50 -14.29
CA ALA A 19 -8.57 6.65 -15.30
C ALA A 19 -7.08 6.40 -15.02
N ARG A 20 -6.36 7.35 -14.43
CA ARG A 20 -4.93 7.19 -14.05
C ARG A 20 -4.80 6.32 -12.80
N ILE A 21 -5.69 6.50 -11.82
CA ILE A 21 -5.77 5.63 -10.65
C ILE A 21 -6.09 4.18 -11.05
N GLU A 22 -7.05 3.99 -11.97
CA GLU A 22 -7.41 2.67 -12.51
C GLU A 22 -6.24 2.00 -13.23
N ARG A 23 -5.44 2.77 -13.99
CA ARG A 23 -4.22 2.28 -14.63
C ARG A 23 -3.20 1.77 -13.60
N ALA A 24 -2.93 2.56 -12.56
CA ALA A 24 -2.03 2.16 -11.47
C ALA A 24 -2.57 0.94 -10.70
N ALA A 25 -3.87 0.91 -10.41
CA ALA A 25 -4.52 -0.21 -9.73
C ALA A 25 -4.48 -1.50 -10.58
N ALA A 26 -4.58 -1.40 -11.90
CA ALA A 26 -4.43 -2.55 -12.80
C ALA A 26 -3.01 -3.14 -12.75
N LEU A 27 -1.98 -2.29 -12.66
CA LEU A 27 -0.60 -2.73 -12.49
C LEU A 27 -0.42 -3.49 -11.17
N ILE A 28 -0.93 -2.95 -10.06
CA ILE A 28 -0.92 -3.64 -8.75
C ILE A 28 -1.59 -5.01 -8.85
N ARG A 29 -2.79 -5.10 -9.45
CA ARG A 29 -3.51 -6.37 -9.64
C ARG A 29 -2.77 -7.38 -10.54
N SER A 30 -1.92 -6.90 -11.45
CA SER A 30 -1.05 -7.78 -12.26
C SER A 30 0.22 -8.23 -11.53
N GLY A 31 0.43 -7.82 -10.28
CA GLY A 31 1.61 -8.14 -9.48
C GLY A 31 2.79 -7.21 -9.73
N GLU A 32 2.56 -6.06 -10.34
CA GLU A 32 3.55 -5.00 -10.49
C GLU A 32 3.58 -4.09 -9.27
N VAL A 33 4.66 -3.29 -9.17
CA VAL A 33 4.85 -2.34 -8.08
C VAL A 33 4.50 -0.92 -8.53
N VAL A 34 3.91 -0.13 -7.64
CA VAL A 34 3.55 1.26 -7.89
C VAL A 34 4.10 2.15 -6.79
N VAL A 35 4.73 3.26 -7.19
CA VAL A 35 5.09 4.35 -6.28
C VAL A 35 3.95 5.35 -6.24
N PHE A 36 3.45 5.69 -5.06
CA PHE A 36 2.33 6.62 -4.90
C PHE A 36 2.52 7.55 -3.68
N PRO A 37 1.99 8.79 -3.73
CA PRO A 37 2.04 9.71 -2.60
C PRO A 37 1.05 9.29 -1.50
N THR A 38 1.41 9.61 -0.25
CA THR A 38 0.50 9.60 0.91
C THR A 38 0.62 10.94 1.64
N GLU A 39 -0.14 11.15 2.71
CA GLU A 39 0.00 12.31 3.59
C GLU A 39 1.31 12.30 4.41
N THR A 40 2.03 11.17 4.47
CA THR A 40 3.29 11.04 5.19
C THR A 40 4.50 11.10 4.24
N VAL A 41 4.69 10.05 3.44
CA VAL A 41 5.80 9.88 2.50
C VAL A 41 5.34 9.08 1.29
N TYR A 42 6.14 9.08 0.21
CA TYR A 42 5.90 8.17 -0.91
C TYR A 42 6.04 6.70 -0.50
N GLY A 43 5.01 5.93 -0.81
CA GLY A 43 5.01 4.47 -0.68
C GLY A 43 5.49 3.81 -1.97
N LEU A 44 6.17 2.68 -1.85
CA LEU A 44 6.30 1.70 -2.93
C LEU A 44 5.42 0.53 -2.54
N GLY A 45 4.28 0.38 -3.21
CA GLY A 45 3.28 -0.64 -2.90
C GLY A 45 3.16 -1.69 -3.99
N ALA A 46 2.56 -2.80 -3.59
CA ALA A 46 2.19 -3.96 -4.39
C ALA A 46 0.94 -4.59 -3.75
N ASP A 47 0.37 -5.61 -4.38
CA ASP A 47 -0.69 -6.39 -3.75
C ASP A 47 -0.13 -7.14 -2.53
N ALA A 48 -0.62 -6.79 -1.33
CA ALA A 48 -0.17 -7.35 -0.07
C ALA A 48 -0.48 -8.85 0.08
N LEU A 49 -1.47 -9.36 -0.66
CA LEU A 49 -1.87 -10.76 -0.64
C LEU A 49 -1.15 -11.62 -1.68
N GLN A 50 -0.29 -11.01 -2.50
CA GLN A 50 0.46 -11.71 -3.54
C GLN A 50 1.97 -11.74 -3.21
N PRO A 51 2.51 -12.88 -2.69
CA PRO A 51 3.89 -12.96 -2.25
C PRO A 51 4.93 -12.54 -3.30
N ARG A 52 4.69 -12.88 -4.58
CA ARG A 52 5.58 -12.50 -5.68
C ARG A 52 5.63 -10.98 -5.91
N ALA A 53 4.51 -10.27 -5.71
CA ALA A 53 4.46 -8.83 -5.88
C ALA A 53 5.16 -8.12 -4.70
N VAL A 54 4.98 -8.65 -3.50
CA VAL A 54 5.68 -8.20 -2.29
C VAL A 54 7.20 -8.37 -2.42
N GLU A 55 7.68 -9.50 -2.94
CA GLU A 55 9.11 -9.73 -3.18
C GLU A 55 9.74 -8.65 -4.09
N ARG A 56 9.01 -8.14 -5.09
CA ARG A 56 9.48 -7.05 -5.96
C ARG A 56 9.76 -5.76 -5.19
N ILE A 57 9.02 -5.47 -4.11
CA ILE A 57 9.30 -4.31 -3.24
C ILE A 57 10.68 -4.45 -2.60
N PHE A 58 11.00 -5.63 -2.06
CA PHE A 58 12.28 -5.90 -1.41
C PHE A 58 13.43 -5.81 -2.41
N VAL A 59 13.28 -6.41 -3.58
CA VAL A 59 14.27 -6.33 -4.67
C VAL A 59 14.48 -4.88 -5.12
N ALA A 60 13.41 -4.12 -5.34
CA ALA A 60 13.51 -2.74 -5.80
C ALA A 60 14.14 -1.80 -4.76
N LYS A 61 13.87 -2.00 -3.47
CA LYS A 61 14.45 -1.19 -2.38
C LYS A 61 15.81 -1.68 -1.89
N GLY A 62 16.25 -2.87 -2.30
CA GLY A 62 17.43 -3.53 -1.73
C GLY A 62 17.28 -3.80 -0.24
N ARG A 63 16.05 -4.09 0.22
CA ARG A 63 15.74 -4.33 1.64
C ARG A 63 15.87 -5.82 2.00
N PRO A 64 16.34 -6.16 3.22
CA PRO A 64 16.25 -7.52 3.75
C PRO A 64 14.79 -7.99 3.80
N LEU A 65 14.54 -9.26 3.47
CA LEU A 65 13.20 -9.88 3.56
C LEU A 65 12.65 -9.95 5.00
N SER A 66 13.53 -9.77 6.00
CA SER A 66 13.15 -9.74 7.43
C SER A 66 12.47 -8.45 7.86
N ASP A 67 12.54 -7.39 7.05
CA ASP A 67 12.00 -6.08 7.42
C ASP A 67 10.51 -6.02 7.03
N PRO A 68 9.57 -6.00 8.00
CA PRO A 68 8.16 -6.05 7.68
C PRO A 68 7.69 -4.82 6.90
N LEU A 69 6.64 -5.01 6.10
CA LEU A 69 5.99 -3.95 5.34
C LEU A 69 4.66 -3.57 5.98
N ILE A 70 4.25 -2.31 5.80
CA ILE A 70 2.95 -1.79 6.26
C ILE A 70 1.91 -2.07 5.18
N VAL A 71 0.79 -2.69 5.57
CA VAL A 71 -0.38 -2.86 4.69
C VAL A 71 -1.24 -1.60 4.76
N HIS A 72 -1.50 -0.99 3.61
CA HIS A 72 -2.44 0.13 3.49
C HIS A 72 -3.82 -0.41 3.14
N ILE A 73 -4.86 0.06 3.84
CA ILE A 73 -6.26 -0.28 3.55
C ILE A 73 -7.07 0.99 3.33
N ALA A 74 -8.05 0.92 2.44
CA ALA A 74 -8.94 2.05 2.16
C ALA A 74 -10.21 2.06 3.04
N ASP A 75 -10.48 0.95 3.74
CA ASP A 75 -11.69 0.74 4.52
C ASP A 75 -11.39 -0.15 5.74
N GLU A 76 -11.91 0.22 6.92
CA GLU A 76 -11.67 -0.52 8.16
C GLU A 76 -12.20 -1.96 8.13
N ARG A 77 -13.23 -2.24 7.32
CA ARG A 77 -13.81 -3.58 7.17
C ARG A 77 -12.82 -4.60 6.63
N VAL A 78 -11.75 -4.13 5.96
CA VAL A 78 -10.69 -5.00 5.44
C VAL A 78 -9.86 -5.63 6.57
N LEU A 79 -9.83 -5.03 7.76
CA LEU A 79 -9.09 -5.57 8.92
C LEU A 79 -9.52 -6.99 9.28
N GLU A 80 -10.82 -7.30 9.19
CA GLU A 80 -11.38 -8.62 9.53
C GLU A 80 -10.80 -9.75 8.66
N GLY A 81 -10.33 -9.42 7.44
CA GLY A 81 -9.69 -10.38 6.53
C GLY A 81 -8.16 -10.46 6.67
N LEU A 82 -7.54 -9.55 7.42
CA LEU A 82 -6.08 -9.43 7.54
C LEU A 82 -5.54 -9.79 8.92
N VAL A 83 -6.36 -9.63 9.96
CA VAL A 83 -5.95 -9.79 11.37
C VAL A 83 -6.86 -10.82 12.03
N ALA A 84 -6.27 -11.77 12.76
CA ALA A 84 -7.03 -12.84 13.41
C ALA A 84 -7.84 -12.34 14.61
N ASP A 85 -7.24 -11.49 15.47
CA ASP A 85 -7.87 -10.96 16.67
C ASP A 85 -7.69 -9.44 16.71
N ILE A 86 -8.80 -8.70 16.75
CA ILE A 86 -8.78 -7.23 16.83
C ILE A 86 -9.18 -6.80 18.25
N PRO A 87 -8.25 -6.27 19.07
CA PRO A 87 -8.59 -5.76 20.39
C PRO A 87 -9.63 -4.65 20.34
N VAL A 88 -10.54 -4.60 21.33
CA VAL A 88 -11.64 -3.62 21.35
C VAL A 88 -11.16 -2.16 21.27
N GLN A 89 -9.98 -1.87 21.82
CA GLN A 89 -9.36 -0.54 21.81
C GLN A 89 -8.96 -0.09 20.40
N VAL A 90 -8.67 -1.04 19.49
CA VAL A 90 -8.31 -0.73 18.09
C VAL A 90 -9.44 -0.02 17.39
N HIS A 91 -10.70 -0.41 17.61
CA HIS A 91 -11.84 0.27 16.98
C HIS A 91 -11.94 1.74 17.37
N GLN A 92 -11.58 2.10 18.61
CA GLN A 92 -11.57 3.51 19.04
C GLN A 92 -10.45 4.29 18.34
N LEU A 93 -9.27 3.68 18.20
CA LEU A 93 -8.14 4.30 17.50
C LEU A 93 -8.44 4.49 16.01
N VAL A 94 -8.92 3.45 15.34
CA VAL A 94 -9.27 3.48 13.92
C VAL A 94 -10.32 4.56 13.64
N ARG A 95 -11.43 4.59 14.39
CA ARG A 95 -12.48 5.61 14.19
C ARG A 95 -12.03 7.05 14.43
N THR A 96 -11.00 7.25 15.25
CA THR A 96 -10.53 8.59 15.62
C THR A 96 -9.43 9.08 14.69
N PHE A 97 -8.52 8.20 14.30
CA PHE A 97 -7.28 8.57 13.63
C PHE A 97 -7.20 8.09 12.17
N TRP A 98 -8.11 7.23 11.71
CA TRP A 98 -8.17 6.79 10.31
C TRP A 98 -9.35 7.44 9.56
N PRO A 99 -9.15 7.83 8.28
CA PRO A 99 -7.88 7.86 7.55
C PRO A 99 -6.87 8.87 8.13
N GLY A 100 -5.61 8.48 8.25
CA GLY A 100 -4.57 9.34 8.81
C GLY A 100 -3.28 8.61 9.21
N PRO A 101 -2.28 9.35 9.73
CA PRO A 101 -0.89 8.90 9.84
C PRO A 101 -0.63 8.04 11.10
N LEU A 102 -1.54 7.12 11.43
CA LEU A 102 -1.39 6.16 12.51
C LEU A 102 -1.23 4.75 11.93
N THR A 103 -0.15 4.05 12.27
CA THR A 103 0.01 2.62 11.97
C THR A 103 -0.21 1.80 13.24
N LEU A 104 -0.98 0.72 13.13
CA LEU A 104 -1.22 -0.23 14.21
C LEU A 104 -0.50 -1.54 13.91
N ILE A 105 0.19 -2.08 14.92
CA ILE A 105 0.77 -3.42 14.88
C ILE A 105 -0.24 -4.35 15.53
N LEU A 106 -0.73 -5.33 14.78
CA LEU A 106 -1.84 -6.22 15.13
C LEU A 106 -1.48 -7.69 14.86
#